data_AF-A0A919SPB3-F1
#
_entry.id   AF-A0A919SPB3-F1
#
_cell.length_a   1.000
_cell.length_b   1.000
_cell.length_c   1.000
_cell.angle_alpha   90.00
_cell.angle_beta   90.00
_cell.angle_gamma   90.00
#
_symmetry.space_group_name_H-M   'P 1'
#
loop_
_entity.id
_entity.type
_entity.pdbx_description
1 polymer ?
#
loop_
_entity_poly.entity_id
_entity_poly.type
_entity_poly.pdbx_seq_one_letter_code
_entity_poly.pdbx_strand_id
1 'polypeptide(L)'
;MHTVLNKGSRLDPDVTLPEHAGLTMVSGAPVELLLALRRPHELEVQAVTAAPTRFAWIDVGAAGVLLYRLGPVLPWGQVTFHPHLVPAEEGPAGVDGTQGVRIALVDRDTRVVRAVHRVRWPVGFLSVVRESVARMQETPYDRLAHQHAVAALHRRYRTPEDLLIDRVDAQCTAVPIRAG
;
A
#
# COMPACT_ATOMS: atom_id res chain seq x y z
N MET A 1 -4.63 -11.89 -13.11
CA MET A 1 -6.07 -11.54 -13.32
C MET A 1 -6.35 -10.21 -12.64
N HIS A 2 -6.66 -9.14 -13.36
CA HIS A 2 -6.95 -7.83 -12.73
C HIS A 2 -8.42 -7.79 -12.28
N THR A 3 -8.65 -8.03 -10.99
CA THR A 3 -10.00 -7.94 -10.40
C THR A 3 -10.45 -6.49 -10.39
N VAL A 4 -11.56 -6.19 -11.04
CA VAL A 4 -12.15 -4.84 -10.99
C VAL A 4 -12.75 -4.61 -9.60
N LEU A 5 -12.07 -3.81 -8.79
CA LEU A 5 -12.52 -3.41 -7.46
C LEU A 5 -13.56 -2.29 -7.58
N ASN A 6 -14.84 -2.63 -7.43
CA ASN A 6 -15.95 -1.68 -7.42
C ASN A 6 -16.62 -1.70 -6.05
N LYS A 7 -17.04 -0.53 -5.54
CA LYS A 7 -17.83 -0.48 -4.30
C LYS A 7 -19.08 -1.35 -4.43
N GLY A 8 -19.34 -2.19 -3.43
CA GLY A 8 -20.45 -3.12 -3.38
C GLY A 8 -20.21 -4.45 -4.09
N SER A 9 -19.12 -4.60 -4.87
CA SER A 9 -18.80 -5.90 -5.47
C SER A 9 -18.24 -6.85 -4.41
N ARG A 10 -18.51 -8.14 -4.60
CA ARG A 10 -17.86 -9.20 -3.82
C ARG A 10 -16.56 -9.59 -4.52
N LEU A 11 -15.49 -9.70 -3.75
CA LEU A 11 -14.26 -10.27 -4.26
C LEU A 11 -14.43 -11.76 -4.55
N ASP A 12 -13.71 -12.20 -5.57
CA ASP A 12 -13.56 -13.61 -5.91
C ASP A 12 -13.05 -14.38 -4.66
N PRO A 13 -13.67 -15.54 -4.32
CA PRO A 13 -13.24 -16.34 -3.18
C PRO A 13 -11.78 -16.80 -3.24
N ASP A 14 -11.18 -16.88 -4.42
CA ASP A 14 -9.79 -17.29 -4.64
C ASP A 14 -8.79 -16.16 -4.39
N VAL A 15 -9.27 -14.91 -4.24
CA VAL A 15 -8.42 -13.79 -3.83
C VAL A 15 -8.03 -13.96 -2.36
N THR A 16 -6.73 -14.11 -2.13
CA THR A 16 -6.15 -14.12 -0.79
C THR A 16 -6.18 -12.70 -0.21
N LEU A 17 -6.86 -12.53 0.92
CA LEU A 17 -6.89 -11.24 1.61
C LEU A 17 -5.68 -11.07 2.53
N PRO A 18 -5.02 -9.89 2.50
CA PRO A 18 -3.96 -9.58 3.45
C PRO A 18 -4.52 -9.56 4.87
N GLU A 19 -3.71 -9.77 5.89
CA GLU A 19 -4.15 -9.74 7.30
C GLU A 19 -4.77 -8.38 7.69
N HIS A 20 -4.12 -7.30 7.29
CA HIS A 20 -4.53 -5.92 7.57
C HIS A 20 -4.54 -5.08 6.29
N ALA A 21 -3.41 -5.02 5.61
CA ALA A 21 -3.25 -4.32 4.35
C ALA A 21 -2.29 -5.07 3.41
N GLY A 22 -2.52 -4.93 2.11
CA GLY A 22 -1.68 -5.47 1.04
C GLY A 22 -1.33 -4.37 0.05
N LEU A 23 -0.11 -4.41 -0.47
CA LEU A 23 0.40 -3.44 -1.43
C LEU A 23 0.92 -4.17 -2.66
N THR A 24 0.29 -3.89 -3.80
CA THR A 24 0.73 -4.38 -5.10
C THR A 24 1.27 -3.22 -5.92
N MET A 25 2.48 -3.38 -6.46
CA MET A 25 3.10 -2.44 -7.37
C MET A 25 3.66 -3.21 -8.57
N VAL A 26 2.97 -3.05 -9.71
CA VAL A 26 3.29 -3.69 -10.98
C VAL A 26 3.48 -2.60 -12.04
N SER A 27 4.50 -2.73 -12.88
CA SER A 27 4.71 -1.82 -14.00
C SER A 27 3.54 -1.86 -14.99
N GLY A 28 3.12 -0.69 -15.47
CA GLY A 28 1.95 -0.49 -16.32
C GLY A 28 0.61 -0.45 -15.57
N ALA A 29 0.57 -0.76 -14.27
CA ALA A 29 -0.65 -0.81 -13.47
C ALA A 29 -0.69 0.33 -12.42
N PRO A 30 -1.88 0.70 -11.91
CA PRO A 30 -1.96 1.54 -10.72
C PRO A 30 -1.36 0.80 -9.51
N VAL A 31 -0.78 1.57 -8.58
CA VAL A 31 -0.44 1.03 -7.26
C VAL A 31 -1.73 0.65 -6.56
N GLU A 32 -1.83 -0.57 -6.03
CA GLU A 32 -3.01 -1.04 -5.32
C GLU A 32 -2.72 -1.18 -3.83
N LEU A 33 -3.44 -0.42 -3.01
CA LEU A 33 -3.47 -0.56 -1.56
C LEU A 33 -4.82 -1.17 -1.15
N LEU A 34 -4.79 -2.45 -0.77
CA LEU A 34 -5.97 -3.18 -0.31
C LEU A 34 -5.98 -3.22 1.22
N LEU A 35 -7.04 -2.70 1.84
CA LEU A 35 -7.28 -2.76 3.28
C LEU A 35 -8.34 -3.82 3.56
N ALA A 36 -8.05 -4.75 4.47
CA ALA A 36 -8.97 -5.81 4.87
C ALA A 36 -9.32 -5.67 6.35
N LEU A 37 -10.45 -5.03 6.65
CA LEU A 37 -10.95 -4.85 8.03
C LEU A 37 -12.11 -5.81 8.30
N ARG A 38 -12.24 -6.30 9.53
CA ARG A 38 -13.41 -7.11 9.94
C ARG A 38 -14.55 -6.19 10.32
N ARG A 39 -15.69 -6.30 9.63
CA ARG A 39 -16.91 -5.51 9.90
C ARG A 39 -16.62 -4.00 10.03
N PRO A 40 -16.07 -3.35 8.98
CA PRO A 40 -15.68 -1.94 9.07
C PRO A 40 -16.90 -1.06 9.37
N HIS A 41 -16.72 -0.15 10.32
CA HIS A 41 -17.70 0.86 10.71
C HIS A 41 -17.81 1.94 9.63
N GLU A 42 -18.97 2.58 9.51
CA GLU A 42 -19.22 3.60 8.46
C GLU A 42 -18.23 4.77 8.52
N LEU A 43 -17.75 5.14 9.71
CA LEU A 43 -16.70 6.16 9.85
C LEU A 43 -15.37 5.74 9.22
N GLU A 44 -15.01 4.45 9.27
CA GLU A 44 -13.80 3.93 8.64
C GLU A 44 -13.97 3.92 7.11
N VAL A 45 -15.15 3.50 6.64
CA VAL A 45 -15.53 3.55 5.22
C VAL A 45 -15.42 4.98 4.68
N GLN A 46 -15.96 5.95 5.41
CA GLN A 46 -15.87 7.37 5.05
C GLN A 46 -14.42 7.86 5.05
N ALA A 47 -13.62 7.50 6.06
CA ALA A 47 -12.22 7.91 6.17
C ALA A 47 -11.36 7.45 4.99
N VAL A 48 -11.60 6.26 4.44
CA VAL A 48 -10.90 5.76 3.23
C VAL A 48 -11.18 6.62 2.00
N THR A 49 -12.37 7.20 1.90
CA THR A 49 -12.75 8.09 0.79
C THR A 49 -12.51 9.57 1.07
N ALA A 50 -12.14 9.92 2.31
CA ALA A 50 -11.98 11.30 2.75
C ALA A 50 -10.55 11.80 2.51
N ALA A 51 -10.45 13.07 2.12
CA ALA A 51 -9.19 13.80 2.16
C ALA A 51 -8.89 14.26 3.61
N PRO A 52 -7.60 14.48 3.98
CA PRO A 52 -6.42 14.21 3.18
C PRO A 52 -6.01 12.72 3.22
N THR A 53 -5.47 12.22 2.10
CA THR A 53 -4.77 10.94 2.03
C THR A 53 -3.27 11.21 2.09
N ARG A 54 -2.56 10.65 3.07
CA ARG A 54 -1.13 10.87 3.29
C ARG A 54 -0.36 9.57 3.20
N PHE A 55 0.88 9.65 2.70
CA PHE A 55 1.79 8.52 2.57
C PHE A 55 3.19 8.90 3.05
N ALA A 56 3.92 7.91 3.56
CA ALA A 56 5.36 7.98 3.74
C ALA A 56 6.01 6.69 3.23
N TRP A 57 7.20 6.80 2.66
CA TRP A 57 7.98 5.68 2.15
C TRP A 57 9.27 5.56 2.92
N ILE A 58 9.61 4.31 3.26
CA ILE A 58 10.85 3.95 3.93
C ILE A 58 11.49 2.79 3.19
N ASP A 59 12.75 2.96 2.81
CA ASP A 59 13.61 1.94 2.24
C ASP A 59 14.58 1.46 3.33
N VAL A 60 14.51 0.17 3.67
CA VAL A 60 15.45 -0.49 4.58
C VAL A 60 16.39 -1.47 3.86
N GLY A 61 16.54 -1.31 2.55
CA GLY A 61 17.36 -2.15 1.67
C GLY A 61 16.66 -3.48 1.35
N ALA A 62 16.46 -4.32 2.36
CA ALA A 62 15.83 -5.63 2.19
C ALA A 62 14.29 -5.59 2.15
N ALA A 63 13.68 -4.43 2.38
CA ALA A 63 12.23 -4.21 2.29
C ALA A 63 11.93 -2.71 2.08
N GLY A 64 10.85 -2.45 1.35
CA GLY A 64 10.16 -1.17 1.39
C GLY A 64 9.03 -1.19 2.42
N VAL A 65 8.73 -0.06 3.02
CA VAL A 65 7.57 0.12 3.90
C VAL A 65 6.81 1.34 3.45
N LEU A 66 5.55 1.15 3.09
CA LEU A 66 4.60 2.23 2.84
C LEU A 66 3.80 2.47 4.12
N LEU A 67 3.96 3.65 4.71
CA LEU A 67 3.04 4.16 5.71
C LEU A 67 1.91 4.91 5.00
N TYR A 68 0.69 4.79 5.51
CA TYR A 68 -0.47 5.48 4.96
C TYR A 68 -1.37 6.00 6.07
N ARG A 69 -2.02 7.15 5.84
CA ARG A 69 -3.07 7.69 6.70
C ARG A 69 -4.22 8.20 5.86
N LEU A 70 -5.41 7.68 6.13
CA LEU A 70 -6.63 7.92 5.35
C LEU A 70 -7.61 8.74 6.18
N GLY A 71 -7.77 10.00 5.82
CA GLY A 71 -8.57 10.94 6.59
C GLY A 71 -7.96 11.23 7.98
N PRO A 72 -8.68 12.02 8.80
CA PRO A 72 -8.17 12.43 10.12
C PRO A 72 -8.37 11.35 11.20
N VAL A 73 -9.35 10.46 11.03
CA VAL A 73 -9.86 9.55 12.07
C VAL A 73 -9.04 8.26 12.16
N LEU A 74 -8.56 7.74 11.03
CA LEU A 74 -7.76 6.51 11.05
C LEU A 74 -6.31 6.83 11.49
N PRO A 75 -5.73 5.99 12.36
CA PRO A 75 -4.30 6.08 12.70
C PRO A 75 -3.45 5.79 11.45
N TRP A 76 -2.15 6.01 11.55
CA TRP A 76 -1.26 5.54 10.49
C TRP A 76 -1.31 4.01 10.43
N GLY A 77 -1.43 3.48 9.22
CA GLY A 77 -1.22 2.09 8.90
C GLY A 77 0.12 1.92 8.18
N GLN A 78 0.56 0.67 8.09
CA GLN A 78 1.78 0.33 7.36
C GLN A 78 1.62 -0.98 6.59
N VAL A 79 2.35 -1.09 5.50
CA VAL A 79 2.43 -2.32 4.70
C VAL A 79 3.84 -2.44 4.12
N THR A 80 4.40 -3.64 4.17
CA THR A 80 5.72 -3.93 3.61
C THR A 80 5.59 -4.28 2.12
N PHE A 81 6.64 -4.00 1.38
CA PHE A 81 6.76 -4.34 -0.03
C PHE A 81 8.15 -4.89 -0.34
N HIS A 82 8.19 -5.84 -1.25
CA HIS A 82 9.42 -6.26 -1.90
C HIS A 82 9.09 -6.74 -3.33
N PRO A 83 9.81 -6.28 -4.37
CA PRO A 83 9.45 -6.59 -5.76
C PRO A 83 9.49 -8.10 -6.06
N HIS A 84 10.42 -8.84 -5.44
CA HIS A 84 10.52 -10.30 -5.61
C HIS A 84 9.41 -11.10 -4.93
N LEU A 85 8.54 -10.46 -4.14
CA LEU A 85 7.37 -11.09 -3.54
C LEU A 85 6.08 -10.85 -4.34
N VAL A 86 6.14 -10.04 -5.41
CA VAL A 86 5.02 -9.85 -6.33
C VAL A 86 4.87 -11.12 -7.16
N PRO A 87 3.68 -11.76 -7.18
CA PRO A 87 3.44 -12.95 -7.99
C PRO A 87 3.64 -12.68 -9.49
N ALA A 88 4.26 -13.63 -10.20
CA ALA A 88 4.61 -13.45 -11.61
C ALA A 88 3.37 -13.25 -12.52
N GLU A 89 2.24 -13.82 -12.14
CA GLU A 89 0.95 -13.71 -12.81
C GLU A 89 0.29 -12.32 -12.68
N GLU A 90 0.78 -11.47 -11.76
CA GLU A 90 0.34 -10.08 -11.65
C GLU A 90 1.06 -9.17 -12.66
N GLY A 91 2.26 -9.57 -13.08
CA GLY A 91 3.11 -8.84 -14.02
C GLY A 91 4.48 -8.49 -13.44
N PRO A 92 5.32 -7.75 -14.18
CA PRO A 92 6.61 -7.32 -13.68
C PRO A 92 6.44 -6.33 -12.52
N ALA A 93 7.05 -6.64 -11.38
CA ALA A 93 7.08 -5.72 -10.24
C ALA A 93 7.65 -4.37 -10.65
N GLY A 94 7.07 -3.29 -10.16
CA GLY A 94 7.50 -1.94 -10.53
C GLY A 94 6.45 -0.89 -10.22
N VAL A 95 6.81 0.38 -10.38
CA VAL A 95 5.90 1.49 -10.12
C VAL A 95 6.08 2.59 -11.16
N ASP A 96 5.06 2.80 -11.99
CA ASP A 96 5.12 3.81 -13.05
C ASP A 96 4.42 5.11 -12.65
N GLY A 97 3.47 5.02 -11.71
CA GLY A 97 2.74 6.15 -11.12
C GLY A 97 1.80 6.93 -12.04
N THR A 98 1.82 6.65 -13.35
CA THR A 98 0.93 7.27 -14.35
C THR A 98 -0.54 6.93 -14.12
N GLN A 99 -0.82 5.71 -13.66
CA GLN A 99 -2.16 5.21 -13.35
C GLN A 99 -2.66 5.61 -11.96
N GLY A 100 -1.81 6.25 -11.15
CA GLY A 100 -2.12 6.64 -9.78
C GLY A 100 -2.12 5.47 -8.78
N VAL A 101 -2.77 5.71 -7.64
CA VAL A 101 -2.91 4.77 -6.52
C VAL A 101 -4.39 4.52 -6.31
N ARG A 102 -4.77 3.24 -6.31
CA ARG A 102 -6.11 2.75 -6.01
C ARG A 102 -6.10 2.18 -4.58
N ILE A 103 -6.94 2.76 -3.73
CA ILE A 103 -7.12 2.31 -2.35
C ILE A 103 -8.48 1.65 -2.27
N ALA A 104 -8.54 0.41 -1.80
CA ALA A 104 -9.79 -0.32 -1.62
C ALA A 104 -9.92 -0.80 -0.18
N LEU A 105 -11.08 -0.60 0.41
CA LEU A 105 -11.45 -1.19 1.69
C LEU A 105 -12.40 -2.34 1.46
N VAL A 106 -12.06 -3.50 2.00
CA VAL A 106 -12.86 -4.72 1.95
C VAL A 106 -13.23 -5.14 3.36
N ASP A 107 -14.49 -5.53 3.52
CA ASP A 107 -14.93 -6.26 4.69
C ASP A 107 -14.42 -7.70 4.60
N ARG A 108 -13.50 -8.07 5.48
CA ARG A 108 -12.84 -9.37 5.49
C ARG A 108 -13.82 -10.53 5.65
N ASP A 109 -14.88 -10.36 6.43
CA ASP A 109 -15.79 -11.44 6.76
C ASP A 109 -16.77 -11.72 5.61
N THR A 110 -17.20 -10.67 4.89
CA THR A 110 -18.15 -10.79 3.77
C THR A 110 -17.49 -10.84 2.40
N ARG A 111 -16.22 -10.41 2.32
CA ARG A 111 -15.45 -10.15 1.09
C ARG A 111 -16.07 -9.08 0.18
N VAL A 112 -16.89 -8.18 0.74
CA VAL A 112 -17.51 -7.08 0.00
C VAL A 112 -16.60 -5.86 0.03
N VAL A 113 -16.38 -5.24 -1.12
CA VAL A 113 -15.68 -3.95 -1.25
C VAL A 113 -16.57 -2.85 -0.69
N ARG A 114 -16.16 -2.23 0.41
CA ARG A 114 -16.92 -1.19 1.12
C ARG A 114 -16.59 0.22 0.64
N ALA A 115 -15.36 0.45 0.21
CA ALA A 115 -14.93 1.72 -0.38
C ALA A 115 -13.85 1.54 -1.44
N VAL A 116 -13.80 2.45 -2.41
CA VAL A 116 -12.72 2.60 -3.37
C VAL A 116 -12.39 4.07 -3.50
N HIS A 117 -11.12 4.42 -3.43
CA HIS A 117 -10.60 5.77 -3.58
C HIS A 117 -9.41 5.77 -4.54
N ARG A 118 -9.27 6.83 -5.34
CA ARG A 118 -8.18 6.98 -6.31
C ARG A 118 -7.46 8.30 -6.08
N VAL A 119 -6.15 8.23 -5.95
CA VAL A 119 -5.27 9.38 -5.72
C VAL A 119 -4.02 9.28 -6.59
N ARG A 120 -3.26 10.37 -6.69
CA ARG A 120 -1.91 10.38 -7.26
C ARG A 120 -0.90 10.76 -6.21
N TRP A 121 0.22 10.05 -6.23
CA TRP A 121 1.43 10.51 -5.56
C TRP A 121 2.04 11.68 -6.35
N PRO A 122 2.49 12.75 -5.67
CA PRO A 122 3.29 13.78 -6.31
C PRO A 122 4.56 13.20 -6.94
N VAL A 123 5.03 13.81 -8.03
CA VAL A 123 6.18 13.32 -8.82
C VAL A 123 7.41 13.07 -7.94
N GLY A 124 7.73 13.97 -7.01
CA GLY A 124 8.88 13.80 -6.10
C GLY A 124 8.78 12.55 -5.22
N PHE A 125 7.60 12.25 -4.67
CA PHE A 125 7.39 11.03 -3.88
C PHE A 125 7.52 9.79 -4.76
N LEU A 126 6.89 9.82 -5.94
CA LEU A 126 6.94 8.72 -6.90
C LEU A 126 8.39 8.40 -7.33
N SER A 127 9.23 9.40 -7.60
CA SER A 127 10.64 9.20 -7.96
C SER A 127 11.40 8.44 -6.88
N VAL A 128 11.23 8.81 -5.60
CA VAL A 128 11.90 8.12 -4.49
C VAL A 128 11.47 6.66 -4.39
N VAL A 129 10.16 6.38 -4.52
CA VAL A 129 9.67 4.99 -4.52
C VAL A 129 10.23 4.21 -5.71
N ARG A 130 10.26 4.81 -6.91
CA ARG A 130 10.81 4.18 -8.12
C ARG A 130 12.27 3.78 -7.96
N GLU A 131 13.10 4.70 -7.48
CA GLU A 131 14.52 4.45 -7.26
C GLU A 131 14.73 3.35 -6.21
N SER A 132 13.93 3.37 -5.14
CA SER A 132 13.96 2.34 -4.10
C SER A 132 13.59 0.96 -4.64
N VAL A 133 12.49 0.86 -5.39
CA VAL A 133 12.06 -0.41 -6.01
C VAL A 133 13.10 -0.92 -7.00
N ALA A 134 13.69 -0.05 -7.83
CA ALA A 134 14.75 -0.42 -8.77
C ALA A 134 15.97 -1.02 -8.06
N ARG A 135 16.45 -0.40 -6.97
CA ARG A 135 17.56 -0.97 -6.16
C ARG A 135 17.24 -2.34 -5.58
N MET A 136 16.01 -2.54 -5.10
CA MET A 136 15.56 -3.84 -4.59
C MET A 136 15.47 -4.91 -5.69
N GLN A 137 15.24 -4.51 -6.95
CA GLN A 137 15.22 -5.43 -8.10
C GLN A 137 16.63 -5.82 -8.56
N GLU A 138 17.59 -4.91 -8.46
CA GLU A 138 19.00 -5.17 -8.80
C GLU A 138 19.70 -6.09 -7.79
N THR A 139 19.14 -6.21 -6.58
CA THR A 139 19.68 -7.06 -5.51
C THR A 139 19.01 -8.44 -5.52
N PRO A 140 19.76 -9.55 -5.51
CA PRO A 140 19.19 -10.89 -5.36
C PRO A 140 18.33 -11.00 -4.10
N TYR A 141 17.16 -11.64 -4.23
CA TYR A 141 16.26 -11.78 -3.10
C TYR A 141 16.81 -12.75 -2.05
N ASP A 142 17.12 -12.22 -0.88
CA ASP A 142 17.38 -12.99 0.33
C ASP A 142 16.16 -12.94 1.26
N ARG A 143 15.44 -14.06 1.31
CA ARG A 143 14.25 -14.22 2.15
C ARG A 143 14.56 -14.04 3.64
N LEU A 144 15.70 -14.54 4.11
CA LEU A 144 16.08 -14.46 5.51
C LEU A 144 16.43 -13.01 5.89
N ALA A 145 17.18 -12.31 5.03
CA ALA A 145 17.48 -10.90 5.21
C ALA A 145 16.20 -10.04 5.23
N HIS A 146 15.25 -10.29 4.32
CA HIS A 146 13.95 -9.62 4.30
C HIS A 146 13.18 -9.82 5.61
N GLN A 147 13.03 -11.08 6.05
CA GLN A 147 12.32 -11.41 7.29
C GLN A 147 12.99 -10.78 8.51
N HIS A 148 14.32 -10.78 8.57
CA HIS A 148 15.05 -10.12 9.65
C HIS A 148 14.89 -8.60 9.64
N ALA A 149 14.93 -7.96 8.47
CA ALA A 149 14.74 -6.52 8.34
C ALA A 149 13.33 -6.10 8.81
N VAL A 150 12.29 -6.81 8.35
CA VAL A 150 10.91 -6.55 8.77
C VAL A 150 10.72 -6.81 10.28
N ALA A 151 11.25 -7.92 10.81
CA ALA A 151 11.17 -8.20 12.24
C ALA A 151 11.96 -7.18 13.09
N ALA A 152 13.12 -6.72 12.61
CA ALA A 152 13.91 -5.70 13.30
C ALA A 152 13.18 -4.35 13.35
N LEU A 153 12.50 -3.96 12.27
CA LEU A 153 11.65 -2.77 12.24
C LEU A 153 10.55 -2.86 13.29
N HIS A 154 9.77 -3.95 13.31
CA HIS A 154 8.68 -4.13 14.29
C HIS A 154 9.16 -4.23 15.74
N ARG A 155 10.39 -4.69 15.99
CA ARG A 155 10.98 -4.69 17.34
C ARG A 155 11.40 -3.29 17.79
N ARG A 156 11.96 -2.49 16.88
CA ARG A 156 12.47 -1.14 17.18
C ARG A 156 11.35 -0.11 17.27
N TYR A 157 10.37 -0.20 16.39
CA TYR A 157 9.26 0.74 16.28
C TYR A 157 7.96 0.01 16.55
N ARG A 158 7.27 0.40 17.62
CA ARG A 158 6.03 -0.26 18.02
C ARG A 158 4.83 0.25 17.22
N THR A 159 4.92 1.49 16.73
CA THR A 159 3.86 2.12 15.96
C THR A 159 4.41 2.67 14.63
N PRO A 160 3.57 2.74 13.58
CA PRO A 160 3.89 3.46 12.35
C PRO A 160 4.30 4.92 12.58
N GLU A 161 3.74 5.57 13.60
CA GLU A 161 4.11 6.93 14.02
C GLU A 161 5.55 7.02 14.50
N ASP A 162 6.06 6.02 15.24
CA ASP A 162 7.47 5.99 15.66
C ASP A 162 8.40 5.94 14.44
N LEU A 163 8.03 5.15 13.42
CA LEU A 163 8.75 5.10 12.14
C LEU A 163 8.73 6.46 11.46
N LEU A 164 7.56 7.10 11.36
CA LEU A 164 7.40 8.40 10.73
C LEU A 164 8.31 9.48 11.35
N ILE A 165 8.55 9.42 12.66
CA ILE A 165 9.37 10.38 13.39
C ILE A 165 10.87 10.10 13.20
N ASP A 166 11.29 8.83 13.30
CA ASP A 166 12.72 8.48 13.32
C ASP A 166 13.31 8.31 11.92
N ARG A 167 12.53 7.79 10.96
CA ARG A 167 13.04 7.43 9.63
C ARG A 167 11.96 7.52 8.56
N VAL A 168 12.13 8.45 7.62
CA VAL A 168 11.32 8.58 6.41
C VAL A 168 12.20 9.04 5.26
N ASP A 169 12.18 8.32 4.13
CA ASP A 169 12.91 8.71 2.93
C ASP A 169 12.10 9.72 2.10
N ALA A 170 10.77 9.56 2.05
CA ALA A 170 9.87 10.53 1.45
C ALA A 170 8.50 10.52 2.12
N GLN A 171 7.83 11.68 2.13
CA GLN A 171 6.43 11.82 2.57
C GLN A 171 5.63 12.69 1.62
N CYS A 172 4.33 12.45 1.52
CA CYS A 172 3.46 13.25 0.68
C CYS A 172 2.02 13.32 1.19
N THR A 173 1.31 14.37 0.76
CA THR A 173 -0.16 14.38 0.71
C THR A 173 -0.56 14.10 -0.73
N ALA A 174 -1.35 13.05 -0.95
CA ALA A 174 -1.76 12.63 -2.27
C ALA A 174 -2.88 13.51 -2.81
N VAL A 175 -2.93 13.64 -4.14
CA VAL A 175 -3.92 14.47 -4.84
C VAL A 175 -5.06 13.57 -5.32
N PRO A 176 -6.33 13.87 -5.00
CA PRO A 176 -7.47 13.10 -5.51
C PRO A 176 -7.51 13.08 -7.05
N ILE A 177 -7.74 11.90 -7.62
CA ILE A 177 -8.09 11.79 -9.05
C ILE A 177 -9.59 11.98 -9.15
N ARG A 178 -10.05 13.08 -9.73
CA ARG A 178 -11.47 13.23 -10.06
C ARG A 178 -11.86 12.14 -11.04
N ALA A 179 -12.94 11.42 -10.75
CA ALA A 179 -13.61 10.60 -11.76
C ALA A 179 -14.09 11.59 -12.84
N GLY A 180 -13.57 11.43 -14.06
CA GLY A 180 -14.09 12.10 -15.24
C GLY A 180 -15.44 11.52 -15.62
#